data_AF-A0A8C6FHJ6-F1
#
_entry.id   AF-A0A8C6FHJ6-F1
#
_cell.length_a   1.000
_cell.length_b   1.000
_cell.length_c   1.000
_cell.angle_alpha   90.00
_cell.angle_beta   90.00
_cell.angle_gamma   90.00
#
_symmetry.space_group_name_H-M   'P 1'
#
loop_
_entity.id
_entity.type
_entity.pdbx_description
1 polymer ?
#
loop_
_entity_poly.entity_id
_entity_poly.type
_entity_poly.pdbx_seq_one_letter_code
_entity_poly.pdbx_strand_id
1 'polypeptide(L)'
;MAAADGDDSLNPISILIDELQNEDIQLRVNSIKKLSIIALALGVEKTRSELLPLIIDVLNDVDEVLLALAEQLGTFTPLVGGPEHLCPWDFIGKNTVVGSHFFSRVSSQPRDRT
;
A
#
# COMPACT_ATOMS: atom_id res chain seq x y z
N MET A 1 12.93 17.64 31.11
CA MET A 1 14.05 17.31 30.20
C MET A 1 13.91 18.12 28.92
N ALA A 2 15.01 18.71 28.45
CA ALA A 2 15.09 19.51 27.23
C ALA A 2 15.61 18.69 26.03
N ALA A 3 15.29 19.19 24.84
CA ALA A 3 15.95 18.99 23.53
C ALA A 3 15.76 17.66 22.77
N ALA A 4 14.91 17.73 21.74
CA ALA A 4 15.25 17.32 20.37
C ALA A 4 14.47 18.24 19.40
N ASP A 5 14.91 19.50 19.33
CA ASP A 5 14.60 20.41 18.22
C ASP A 5 15.42 19.97 17.00
N GLY A 6 14.81 20.04 15.82
CA GLY A 6 15.54 20.14 14.56
C GLY A 6 15.83 18.83 13.84
N ASP A 7 14.78 18.11 13.41
CA ASP A 7 14.66 17.66 12.02
C ASP A 7 13.23 17.13 11.81
N ASP A 8 12.27 18.05 11.77
CA ASP A 8 10.99 17.84 11.09
C ASP A 8 11.24 17.80 9.57
N SER A 9 12.24 17.02 9.13
CA SER A 9 12.32 16.46 7.79
C SER A 9 11.13 15.53 7.69
N LEU A 10 9.98 16.16 7.47
CA LEU A 10 8.67 15.60 7.19
C LEU A 10 8.78 14.13 6.85
N ASN A 11 8.42 13.27 7.80
CA ASN A 11 8.49 11.83 7.62
C ASN A 11 7.83 11.54 6.26
N PRO A 12 8.53 10.97 5.27
CA PRO A 12 8.03 10.88 3.90
C PRO A 12 6.70 10.12 3.83
N ILE A 13 6.45 9.28 4.85
CA ILE A 13 5.16 8.64 5.12
C ILE A 13 4.08 9.68 5.41
N SER A 14 4.30 10.64 6.32
CA SER A 14 3.32 11.67 6.69
C SER A 14 2.91 12.56 5.51
N ILE A 15 3.86 12.94 4.63
CA ILE A 15 3.54 13.69 3.41
C ILE A 15 2.67 12.86 2.46
N LEU A 16 3.02 11.58 2.29
CA LEU A 16 2.22 10.66 1.50
C LEU A 16 0.80 10.52 2.03
N ILE A 17 0.63 10.35 3.34
CA ILE A 17 -0.69 10.22 3.96
C ILE A 17 -1.52 11.48 3.71
N ASP A 18 -0.93 12.66 3.89
CA ASP A 18 -1.60 13.93 3.59
C ASP A 18 -2.04 14.02 2.12
N GLU A 19 -1.16 13.65 1.17
CA GLU A 19 -1.53 13.61 -0.24
C GLU A 19 -2.58 12.53 -0.57
N LEU A 20 -2.68 11.45 0.22
CA LEU A 20 -3.66 10.36 0.05
C LEU A 20 -5.02 10.68 0.67
N GLN A 21 -5.05 11.57 1.66
CA GLN A 21 -6.27 12.11 2.27
C GLN A 21 -6.88 13.27 1.45
N ASN A 22 -6.26 13.60 0.32
CA ASN A 22 -6.73 14.66 -0.56
C ASN A 22 -8.09 14.32 -1.20
N GLU A 23 -8.91 15.35 -1.49
CA GLU A 23 -10.23 15.18 -2.11
C GLU A 23 -10.15 14.76 -3.58
N ASP A 24 -9.05 15.12 -4.26
CA ASP A 24 -8.81 14.79 -5.66
C ASP A 24 -8.39 13.33 -5.84
N ILE A 25 -9.28 12.52 -6.43
CA ILE A 25 -9.02 11.10 -6.76
C ILE A 25 -7.72 10.93 -7.56
N GLN A 26 -7.45 11.82 -8.51
CA GLN A 26 -6.23 11.78 -9.34
C GLN A 26 -4.95 12.01 -8.51
N LEU A 27 -4.99 12.92 -7.54
CA LEU A 27 -3.85 13.15 -6.63
C LEU A 27 -3.62 11.93 -5.76
N ARG A 28 -4.69 11.31 -5.22
CA ARG A 28 -4.60 10.07 -4.44
C ARG A 28 -3.91 8.98 -5.25
N VAL A 29 -4.38 8.69 -6.46
CA VAL A 29 -3.79 7.66 -7.34
C VAL A 29 -2.32 7.95 -7.70
N ASN A 30 -1.97 9.23 -7.91
CA ASN A 30 -0.59 9.63 -8.15
C ASN A 30 0.30 9.38 -6.93
N SER A 31 -0.22 9.65 -5.73
CA SER A 31 0.45 9.36 -4.46
C SER A 31 0.61 7.87 -4.21
N ILE A 32 -0.34 7.03 -4.63
CA ILE A 32 -0.20 5.57 -4.52
C ILE A 32 1.06 5.08 -5.27
N LYS A 33 1.37 5.66 -6.44
CA LYS A 33 2.60 5.31 -7.18
C LYS A 33 3.88 5.70 -6.43
N LYS A 34 3.84 6.81 -5.69
CA LYS A 34 4.96 7.26 -4.84
C LYS A 34 5.16 6.34 -3.64
N LEU A 35 4.12 5.64 -3.16
CA LEU A 35 4.24 4.67 -2.06
C LEU A 35 5.26 3.58 -2.38
N SER A 36 5.29 3.06 -3.61
CA SER A 36 6.24 2.01 -4.01
C SER A 36 7.70 2.45 -3.79
N ILE A 37 8.00 3.71 -4.09
CA ILE A 37 9.33 4.31 -3.95
C ILE A 37 9.69 4.46 -2.47
N ILE A 38 8.72 4.87 -1.65
CA ILE A 38 8.92 5.09 -0.22
C ILE A 38 9.00 3.76 0.53
N ALA A 39 8.21 2.76 0.13
CA ALA A 39 8.32 1.39 0.63
C ALA A 39 9.69 0.77 0.34
N LEU A 40 10.23 1.01 -0.86
CA LEU A 40 11.60 0.63 -1.22
C LEU A 40 12.65 1.30 -0.32
N ALA A 41 12.45 2.57 0.01
CA ALA A 41 13.39 3.34 0.84
C ALA A 41 13.34 2.96 2.33
N LEU A 42 12.15 2.68 2.87
CA LEU A 42 11.98 2.28 4.28
C LEU A 42 12.24 0.78 4.52
N GLY A 43 12.05 -0.04 3.49
CA GLY A 43 12.16 -1.47 3.58
C GLY A 43 10.89 -2.18 4.04
N VAL A 44 10.96 -3.50 3.98
CA VAL A 44 9.81 -4.41 4.08
C VAL A 44 9.15 -4.40 5.47
N GLU A 45 9.94 -4.17 6.52
CA GLU A 45 9.52 -4.27 7.92
C GLU A 45 8.63 -3.10 8.35
N LYS A 46 8.98 -1.89 7.93
CA LYS A 46 8.22 -0.66 8.21
C LYS A 46 7.02 -0.54 7.29
N THR A 47 7.17 -0.95 6.04
CA THR A 47 6.08 -0.93 5.06
C THR A 47 4.90 -1.79 5.51
N ARG A 48 5.14 -3.01 6.01
CA ARG A 48 4.06 -3.90 6.48
C ARG A 48 3.42 -3.44 7.80
N SER A 49 4.23 -2.88 8.72
CA SER A 49 3.80 -2.66 10.10
C SER A 49 3.20 -1.27 10.32
N GLU A 50 3.59 -0.28 9.50
CA GLU A 50 3.12 1.10 9.62
C GLU A 50 2.44 1.58 8.34
N LEU A 51 3.12 1.43 7.19
CA LEU A 51 2.65 2.04 5.94
C LEU A 51 1.36 1.37 5.45
N LEU A 52 1.32 0.04 5.36
CA LEU A 52 0.17 -0.75 4.89
C LEU A 52 -1.15 -0.46 5.64
N PRO A 53 -1.20 -0.54 6.98
CA PRO A 53 -2.45 -0.28 7.69
C PRO A 53 -2.92 1.17 7.50
N LEU A 54 -2.00 2.14 7.41
CA LEU A 54 -2.36 3.55 7.19
C LEU A 54 -3.02 3.79 5.83
N ILE A 55 -2.45 3.25 4.75
CA ILE A 55 -3.05 3.42 3.40
C ILE A 55 -4.38 2.71 3.24
N ILE A 56 -4.52 1.50 3.79
CA ILE A 56 -5.76 0.74 3.65
C ILE A 56 -6.90 1.48 4.33
N ASP A 57 -6.67 2.03 5.52
CA ASP A 57 -7.67 2.81 6.25
C ASP A 57 -8.09 4.07 5.46
N VAL A 58 -7.10 4.81 4.94
CA VAL A 58 -7.35 6.06 4.21
C VAL A 58 -8.00 5.84 2.84
N LEU A 59 -7.68 4.75 2.13
CA LEU A 59 -8.07 4.53 0.74
C LEU A 59 -9.33 3.67 0.56
N ASN A 60 -9.91 3.13 1.64
CA ASN A 60 -11.11 2.28 1.58
C ASN A 60 -12.42 3.04 1.30
N ASP A 61 -12.36 4.34 1.01
CA ASP A 61 -13.54 5.21 0.85
C ASP A 61 -14.15 5.18 -0.57
N VAL A 62 -13.36 4.87 -1.61
CA VAL A 62 -13.81 4.98 -3.03
C VAL A 62 -13.31 3.79 -3.88
N ASP A 63 -14.21 3.12 -4.60
CA ASP A 63 -13.90 1.94 -5.44
C ASP A 63 -12.79 2.19 -6.47
N GLU A 64 -12.75 3.36 -7.11
CA GLU A 64 -11.72 3.69 -8.13
C GLU A 64 -10.31 3.78 -7.52
N VAL A 65 -10.21 4.33 -6.31
CA VAL A 65 -8.96 4.40 -5.55
C VAL A 65 -8.59 3.00 -5.03
N LEU A 66 -9.57 2.22 -4.61
CA LEU A 66 -9.40 0.85 -4.13
C LEU A 66 -8.86 -0.06 -5.25
N LEU A 67 -9.32 0.13 -6.49
CA LEU A 67 -8.79 -0.57 -7.66
C LEU A 67 -7.33 -0.20 -7.94
N ALA A 68 -7.02 1.09 -7.97
CA ALA A 68 -5.64 1.56 -8.16
C ALA A 68 -4.70 1.06 -7.06
N LEU A 69 -5.18 1.01 -5.81
CA LEU A 69 -4.46 0.44 -4.68
C LEU A 69 -4.24 -1.06 -4.87
N ALA A 70 -5.25 -1.82 -5.29
CA ALA A 70 -5.11 -3.26 -5.53
C ALA A 70 -4.04 -3.56 -6.60
N GLU A 71 -4.02 -2.81 -7.69
CA GLU A 71 -2.98 -2.92 -8.72
C GLU A 71 -1.59 -2.60 -8.17
N GLN A 72 -1.47 -1.56 -7.35
CA GLN A 72 -0.20 -1.18 -6.71
C GLN A 72 0.24 -2.17 -5.63
N LEU A 73 -0.68 -2.70 -4.82
CA LEU A 73 -0.38 -3.74 -3.84
C LEU A 73 0.11 -5.03 -4.49
N GLY A 74 -0.36 -5.33 -5.71
CA GLY A 74 0.21 -6.40 -6.54
C GLY A 74 1.72 -6.28 -6.74
N THR A 75 2.20 -5.06 -7.03
CA THR A 75 3.63 -4.78 -7.21
C THR A 75 4.41 -4.65 -5.90
N PHE A 76 3.72 -4.53 -4.76
CA PHE A 76 4.32 -4.50 -3.42
C PHE A 76 4.71 -5.88 -2.89
N THR A 77 4.17 -6.97 -3.44
CA THR A 77 4.50 -8.35 -3.02
C THR A 77 6.01 -8.62 -2.86
N PRO A 78 6.90 -8.22 -3.78
CA PRO A 78 8.35 -8.33 -3.55
C PRO A 78 8.89 -7.29 -2.53
N LEU A 79 8.25 -6.13 -2.41
CA LEU A 79 8.65 -5.02 -1.53
C LEU A 79 8.33 -5.25 -0.04
N VAL A 80 7.70 -6.37 0.29
CA VAL A 80 7.33 -6.74 1.67
C VAL A 80 7.97 -8.03 2.16
N GLY A 81 8.86 -8.60 1.35
CA GLY A 81 9.51 -9.87 1.64
C GLY A 81 8.85 -11.08 0.98
N GLY A 82 7.97 -10.87 0.00
CA GLY A 82 7.37 -11.95 -0.77
C GLY A 82 5.92 -12.28 -0.37
N PRO A 83 5.30 -13.21 -1.11
CA PRO A 83 3.89 -13.59 -0.93
C PRO A 83 3.62 -14.30 0.41
N GLU A 84 4.67 -14.68 1.14
CA GLU A 84 4.56 -15.24 2.50
C GLU A 84 4.26 -14.18 3.56
N HIS A 85 4.64 -12.92 3.32
CA HIS A 85 4.49 -11.81 4.27
C HIS A 85 3.34 -10.88 3.94
N LEU A 86 3.05 -10.70 2.64
CA LEU A 86 1.79 -10.13 2.21
C LEU A 86 0.99 -11.20 1.47
N CYS A 87 -0.05 -11.67 2.13
CA CYS A 87 -1.26 -12.06 1.44
C CYS A 87 -2.04 -10.75 1.23
N PRO A 88 -2.00 -10.12 0.03
CA PRO A 88 -2.78 -8.90 -0.22
C PRO A 88 -4.27 -9.11 0.09
N TRP A 89 -4.75 -10.35 0.05
CA TRP A 89 -6.13 -10.71 0.39
C TRP A 89 -6.52 -10.63 1.87
N ASP A 90 -5.57 -10.87 2.78
CA ASP A 90 -5.90 -10.93 4.20
C ASP A 90 -6.40 -9.56 4.70
N PHE A 91 -5.90 -8.50 4.07
CA PHE A 91 -6.13 -7.11 4.45
C PHE A 91 -7.26 -6.40 3.70
N ILE A 92 -7.60 -6.78 2.46
CA ILE A 92 -8.64 -6.10 1.66
C ILE A 92 -10.05 -6.64 1.98
N GLY A 93 -10.15 -7.60 2.91
CA GLY A 93 -11.41 -8.21 3.33
C GLY A 93 -11.97 -9.16 2.29
N LYS A 94 -12.38 -10.36 2.71
CA LYS A 94 -12.87 -11.45 1.84
C LYS A 94 -14.15 -11.12 1.03
N ASN A 95 -14.67 -9.89 1.11
CA ASN A 95 -16.00 -9.53 0.63
C ASN A 95 -16.04 -8.39 -0.40
N THR A 96 -14.88 -7.89 -0.87
CA THR A 96 -14.87 -6.82 -1.89
C THR A 96 -14.73 -7.38 -3.31
N VAL A 97 -15.47 -6.78 -4.27
CA VAL A 97 -15.48 -7.14 -5.69
C VAL A 97 -14.09 -7.08 -6.33
N VAL A 98 -13.29 -6.12 -5.87
CA VAL A 98 -11.93 -5.84 -6.32
C VAL A 98 -11.01 -7.01 -6.01
N GLY A 99 -11.22 -7.61 -4.84
CA GLY A 99 -10.62 -8.86 -4.50
C GLY A 99 -10.95 -9.92 -5.55
N SER A 100 -12.23 -10.22 -5.79
CA SER A 100 -12.62 -11.36 -6.64
C SER A 100 -11.95 -11.33 -8.02
N HIS A 101 -11.82 -10.13 -8.59
CA HIS A 101 -11.12 -9.89 -9.85
C HIS A 101 -9.59 -10.12 -9.76
N PHE A 102 -8.98 -9.67 -8.66
CA PHE A 102 -7.54 -9.82 -8.43
C PHE A 102 -7.15 -11.25 -8.07
N PHE A 103 -7.96 -11.96 -7.27
CA PHE A 103 -7.77 -13.37 -6.95
C PHE A 103 -7.82 -14.24 -8.20
N SER A 104 -8.72 -13.92 -9.13
CA SER A 104 -8.80 -14.59 -10.43
C SER A 104 -7.51 -14.37 -11.23
N ARG A 105 -6.95 -13.16 -11.21
CA ARG A 105 -5.68 -12.83 -11.88
C ARG A 105 -4.46 -13.49 -11.23
N VAL A 106 -4.36 -13.45 -9.89
CA VAL A 106 -3.21 -13.95 -9.13
C VAL A 106 -3.21 -15.49 -9.01
N SER A 107 -4.39 -16.11 -8.88
CA SER A 107 -4.54 -17.58 -8.89
C SER A 107 -4.33 -18.18 -10.28
N SER A 108 -4.47 -17.39 -11.35
CA SER A 108 -4.07 -17.76 -12.71
C SER A 108 -2.57 -17.67 -12.97
N GLN A 109 -1.78 -17.13 -12.04
CA GLN A 109 -0.33 -17.15 -12.17
C GLN A 109 0.14 -18.57 -11.79
N PRO A 110 0.76 -19.33 -12.72
CA PRO A 110 1.19 -20.68 -12.41
C PRO A 110 2.20 -20.60 -11.28
N ARG A 111 1.84 -21.15 -10.12
CA ARG A 111 2.82 -21.52 -9.11
C ARG A 111 3.76 -22.50 -9.79
N ASP A 112 4.88 -21.99 -10.29
CA ASP A 112 5.90 -22.80 -10.90
C ASP A 112 6.38 -23.77 -9.83
N ARG A 113 6.03 -25.02 -10.11
CA ARG A 113 6.36 -26.24 -9.40
C ARG A 113 7.89 -26.31 -9.39
N THR A 114 8.51 -26.12 -8.23
CA THR A 114 9.79 -26.81 -7.95
C THR A 114 9.47 -28.18 -7.38
#